data_AF-A0A8E2HDI6-F1
#
_entry.id   AF-A0A8E2HDI6-F1
#
_cell.length_a   1.000
_cell.length_b   1.000
_cell.length_c   1.000
_cell.angle_alpha   90.00
_cell.angle_beta   90.00
_cell.angle_gamma   90.00
#
_symmetry.space_group_name_H-M   'P 1'
#
loop_
_entity.id
_entity.type
_entity.pdbx_description
1 polymer ?
#
loop_
_entity_poly.entity_id
_entity_poly.type
_entity_poly.pdbx_seq_one_letter_code
_entity_poly.pdbx_strand_id
1 'polypeptide(L)'
;MAWRNLDTMTGASGEVSAITLPSPIQYAWPGPDGRFLYVATSDAPGGSVGGGSIHRLVALKIGRGGALSFHGEPVVLRQRPVHMSVDPSGRYALCAYNAPANLSVHMIRPDGAVGEMMVQGETLDLGIYAHQIRMMPGGRSVVLVTRGNDASAKKPEDPGALKVFDFNRGHLRNAQSIAVGGRGGLGYGPRHVDFHPHLPLAYVAVERQNQLHTHRILGAHLAPEPERILSTTDQPPQDAKGATTLVGAIHVHPRGHALYVSNRASSTVEVDGRKVFAGGDNSIAVFALHPRTGLPTLVQRIDPRGFHIRSFAISPDGRMLAAASMVDMPLREGGMTPAGFSLFRILPDGTLVFLRKIDTPVGQEAQFWTAILPVPA
;
A
#
# COMPACT_ATOMS: atom_id res chain seq x y z
N MET A 1 11.85 -13.22 4.56
CA MET A 1 11.28 -12.85 3.25
C MET A 1 11.51 -13.99 2.30
N ALA A 2 10.48 -14.44 1.59
CA ALA A 2 10.60 -15.45 0.54
C ALA A 2 10.20 -14.83 -0.80
N TRP A 3 10.84 -15.23 -1.89
CA TRP A 3 10.50 -14.84 -3.25
C TRP A 3 10.60 -16.04 -4.19
N ARG A 4 10.00 -15.89 -5.38
CA ARG A 4 9.96 -16.94 -6.41
C ARG A 4 10.20 -16.31 -7.76
N ASN A 5 10.83 -17.07 -8.66
CA ASN A 5 10.78 -16.74 -10.08
C ASN A 5 9.34 -16.86 -10.56
N LEU A 6 8.91 -15.94 -11.41
CA LEU A 6 7.52 -15.82 -11.83
C LEU A 6 7.45 -15.48 -13.31
N ASP A 7 6.87 -16.39 -14.09
CA ASP A 7 6.54 -16.15 -15.49
C ASP A 7 5.24 -15.34 -15.56
N THR A 8 5.32 -14.08 -15.98
CA THR A 8 4.18 -13.17 -16.07
C THR A 8 3.22 -13.53 -17.20
N MET A 9 3.63 -14.38 -18.15
CA MET A 9 2.78 -14.86 -19.24
C MET A 9 1.90 -16.03 -18.83
N THR A 10 2.44 -16.98 -18.08
CA THR A 10 1.71 -18.21 -17.70
C THR A 10 1.22 -18.18 -16.26
N GLY A 11 1.78 -17.28 -15.44
CA GLY A 11 1.63 -17.28 -13.99
C GLY A 11 2.41 -18.41 -13.30
N ALA A 12 3.21 -19.20 -14.05
CA ALA A 12 4.05 -20.26 -13.49
C ALA A 12 5.10 -19.68 -12.55
N SER A 13 5.39 -20.38 -11.47
CA SER A 13 6.29 -19.93 -10.41
C SER A 13 7.33 -21.01 -10.13
N GLY A 14 8.60 -20.61 -10.09
CA GLY A 14 9.74 -21.51 -9.89
C GLY A 14 10.14 -21.69 -8.42
N GLU A 15 11.41 -22.04 -8.24
CA GLU A 15 12.04 -22.26 -6.94
C GLU A 15 11.82 -21.08 -5.97
N VAL A 16 11.60 -21.43 -4.71
CA VAL A 16 11.47 -20.47 -3.62
C VAL A 16 12.86 -20.21 -3.06
N SER A 17 13.32 -18.96 -3.14
CA SER A 17 14.48 -18.50 -2.41
C SER A 17 14.03 -17.64 -1.23
N ALA A 18 14.86 -17.55 -0.20
CA ALA A 18 14.52 -16.80 1.00
C ALA A 18 15.74 -16.15 1.63
N ILE A 19 15.47 -15.05 2.35
CA ILE A 19 16.44 -14.35 3.20
C ILE A 19 15.75 -14.00 4.51
N THR A 20 16.42 -14.25 5.63
CA THR A 20 15.95 -13.85 6.94
C THR A 20 16.28 -12.38 7.16
N LEU A 21 15.26 -11.57 7.41
CA LEU A 21 15.42 -10.15 7.74
C LEU A 21 15.46 -9.97 9.26
N PRO A 22 15.99 -8.84 9.76
CA PRO A 22 16.07 -8.58 11.20
C PRO A 22 14.72 -8.59 11.91
N SER A 23 13.64 -8.31 11.19
CA SER A 23 12.27 -8.34 11.70
C SER A 23 11.25 -8.51 10.56
N PRO A 24 9.96 -8.77 10.84
CA PRO A 24 8.90 -8.79 9.84
C PRO A 24 8.86 -7.55 8.93
N ILE A 25 8.52 -7.77 7.67
CA ILE A 25 8.39 -6.71 6.66
C ILE A 25 7.15 -5.88 6.97
N GLN A 26 7.32 -4.55 7.01
CA GLN A 26 6.22 -3.61 7.10
C GLN A 26 5.89 -3.03 5.71
N TYR A 27 6.93 -2.75 4.91
CA TYR A 27 6.79 -2.32 3.52
C TYR A 27 8.13 -2.51 2.79
N ALA A 28 8.11 -2.63 1.46
CA ALA A 28 9.31 -2.54 0.65
C ALA A 28 9.06 -1.79 -0.66
N TRP A 29 10.12 -1.20 -1.21
CA TRP A 29 10.07 -0.36 -2.40
C TRP A 29 11.33 -0.57 -3.25
N PRO A 30 11.20 -0.85 -4.57
CA PRO A 30 12.35 -1.04 -5.43
C PRO A 30 13.08 0.29 -5.73
N GLY A 31 14.40 0.23 -5.81
CA GLY A 31 15.20 1.32 -6.36
C GLY A 31 14.87 1.53 -7.85
N PRO A 32 14.99 2.77 -8.37
CA PRO A 32 14.62 3.10 -9.74
C PRO A 32 15.49 2.39 -10.79
N ASP A 33 16.70 1.96 -10.42
CA ASP A 33 17.62 1.22 -11.30
C ASP A 33 17.38 -0.30 -11.29
N GLY A 34 16.44 -0.79 -10.48
CA GLY A 34 16.14 -2.22 -10.34
C GLY A 34 17.26 -3.05 -9.70
N ARG A 35 18.34 -2.44 -9.19
CA ARG A 35 19.46 -3.15 -8.58
C ARG A 35 19.29 -3.35 -7.08
N PHE A 36 18.40 -2.58 -6.45
CA PHE A 36 18.18 -2.62 -5.01
C PHE A 36 16.70 -2.71 -4.66
N LEU A 37 16.41 -3.39 -3.55
CA LEU A 37 15.12 -3.38 -2.86
C LEU A 37 15.33 -2.79 -1.47
N TYR A 38 14.62 -1.73 -1.15
CA TYR A 38 14.65 -1.12 0.17
C TYR A 38 13.48 -1.65 0.99
N VAL A 39 13.77 -2.14 2.19
CA VAL A 39 12.80 -2.86 3.03
C VAL A 39 12.75 -2.22 4.40
N ALA A 40 11.55 -1.78 4.79
CA ALA A 40 11.26 -1.31 6.13
C ALA A 40 10.75 -2.50 6.98
N THR A 41 11.43 -2.79 8.08
CA THR A 41 11.11 -3.92 8.96
C THR A 41 10.81 -3.46 10.38
N SER A 42 9.98 -4.24 11.10
CA SER A 42 9.76 -4.06 12.53
C SER A 42 9.34 -5.34 13.21
N ASP A 43 9.80 -5.53 14.46
CA ASP A 43 9.39 -6.60 15.39
C ASP A 43 7.96 -6.41 15.95
N ALA A 44 7.33 -5.29 15.65
CA ALA A 44 5.95 -5.05 16.01
C ALA A 44 5.02 -5.99 15.21
N PRO A 45 4.02 -6.61 15.87
CA PRO A 45 3.05 -7.45 15.20
C PRO A 45 2.34 -6.73 14.06
N GLY A 46 2.05 -7.45 12.97
CA GLY A 46 1.31 -6.91 11.83
C GLY A 46 -0.02 -6.32 12.27
N GLY A 47 -0.27 -5.05 11.92
CA GLY A 47 -1.50 -4.35 12.29
C GLY A 47 -1.51 -3.70 13.68
N SER A 48 -0.47 -3.90 14.51
CA SER A 48 -0.34 -3.22 15.80
C SER A 48 -0.08 -1.72 15.63
N VAL A 49 -0.58 -0.90 16.55
CA VAL A 49 -0.36 0.54 16.56
C VAL A 49 0.64 0.86 17.69
N GLY A 50 1.78 1.49 17.34
CA GLY A 50 2.77 1.92 18.33
C GLY A 50 3.54 0.82 19.09
N GLY A 51 3.56 -0.41 18.58
CA GLY A 51 4.31 -1.53 19.18
C GLY A 51 5.72 -1.73 18.59
N GLY A 52 6.47 -2.65 19.20
CA GLY A 52 7.82 -3.05 18.78
C GLY A 52 8.94 -2.17 19.37
N SER A 53 10.17 -2.66 19.24
CA SER A 53 11.40 -2.02 19.75
C SER A 53 12.52 -1.98 18.71
N ILE A 54 12.44 -2.84 17.68
CA ILE A 54 13.44 -2.97 16.63
C ILE A 54 12.80 -2.56 15.32
N HIS A 55 13.20 -1.40 14.80
CA HIS A 55 12.73 -0.88 13.53
C HIS A 55 13.93 -0.58 12.64
N ARG A 56 13.93 -1.09 11.40
CA ARG A 56 15.07 -0.96 10.49
C ARG A 56 14.64 -0.57 9.08
N LEU A 57 15.50 0.18 8.40
CA LEU A 57 15.49 0.34 6.96
C LEU A 57 16.70 -0.41 6.40
N VAL A 58 16.43 -1.41 5.58
CA VAL A 58 17.39 -2.36 5.02
C VAL A 58 17.52 -2.13 3.52
N ALA A 59 18.73 -2.08 2.99
CA ALA A 59 18.95 -2.22 1.55
C ALA A 59 19.30 -3.68 1.23
N LEU A 60 18.63 -4.23 0.23
CA LEU A 60 18.95 -5.53 -0.34
C LEU A 60 19.40 -5.32 -1.78
N LYS A 61 20.55 -5.88 -2.15
CA LYS A 61 20.99 -5.94 -3.54
C LYS A 61 20.25 -7.06 -4.26
N ILE A 62 19.78 -6.78 -5.46
CA ILE A 62 19.17 -7.73 -6.38
C ILE A 62 20.27 -8.22 -7.33
N GLY A 63 20.70 -9.46 -7.11
CA GLY A 63 21.66 -10.15 -7.96
C GLY A 63 21.02 -10.76 -9.20
N ARG A 64 21.86 -11.39 -10.02
CA ARG A 64 21.44 -12.16 -11.19
C ARG A 64 20.44 -13.25 -10.77
N GLY A 65 19.40 -13.47 -11.57
CA GLY A 65 18.35 -14.45 -11.25
C GLY A 65 17.46 -14.06 -10.07
N GLY A 66 17.55 -12.82 -9.57
CA GLY A 66 16.69 -12.27 -8.53
C GLY A 66 17.16 -12.59 -7.10
N ALA A 67 18.35 -13.15 -6.93
CA ALA A 67 18.90 -13.45 -5.61
C ALA A 67 19.06 -12.18 -4.77
N LEU A 68 18.61 -12.19 -3.52
CA LEU A 68 18.68 -11.04 -2.63
C LEU A 68 19.79 -11.23 -1.59
N SER A 69 20.59 -10.19 -1.38
CA SER A 69 21.62 -10.15 -0.34
C SER A 69 21.59 -8.80 0.39
N PHE A 70 21.94 -8.77 1.68
CA PHE A 70 22.12 -7.50 2.40
C PHE A 70 23.17 -6.62 1.72
N HIS A 71 22.94 -5.31 1.73
CA HIS A 71 23.87 -4.32 1.18
C HIS A 71 24.01 -3.13 2.12
N GLY A 72 25.18 -3.00 2.74
CA GLY A 72 25.42 -2.04 3.81
C GLY A 72 24.69 -2.37 5.12
N GLU A 73 24.92 -1.54 6.13
CA GLU A 73 24.34 -1.72 7.46
C GLU A 73 22.87 -1.25 7.51
N PRO A 74 21.95 -2.03 8.11
CA PRO A 74 20.58 -1.60 8.36
C PRO A 74 20.50 -0.35 9.25
N VAL A 75 19.84 0.69 8.75
CA VAL A 75 19.64 1.94 9.50
C VAL A 75 18.52 1.76 10.53
N VAL A 76 18.75 2.25 11.75
CA VAL A 76 17.72 2.26 12.81
C VAL A 76 16.66 3.30 12.50
N LEU A 77 15.40 2.89 12.55
CA LEU A 77 14.25 3.78 12.46
C LEU A 77 13.73 4.07 13.88
N ARG A 78 13.17 5.27 14.06
CA ARG A 78 12.75 5.76 15.38
C ARG A 78 11.44 5.13 15.87
N GLN A 79 10.63 4.64 14.94
CA GLN A 79 9.28 4.13 15.18
C GLN A 79 8.96 3.03 14.16
N ARG A 80 7.88 2.27 14.40
CA ARG A 80 7.40 1.26 13.45
C ARG A 80 6.99 1.92 12.11
N PRO A 81 7.72 1.65 11.01
CA PRO A 81 7.33 2.18 9.70
C PRO A 81 6.05 1.48 9.22
N VAL A 82 5.15 2.23 8.59
CA VAL A 82 3.93 1.65 7.99
C VAL A 82 3.95 1.67 6.46
N HIS A 83 4.78 2.54 5.89
CA HIS A 83 4.99 2.67 4.46
C HIS A 83 6.35 3.31 4.21
N MET A 84 6.97 2.97 3.07
CA MET A 84 8.12 3.70 2.57
C MET A 84 8.07 3.86 1.05
N SER A 85 8.76 4.86 0.52
CA SER A 85 9.02 4.99 -0.91
C SER A 85 10.43 5.49 -1.16
N VAL A 86 10.93 5.28 -2.38
CA VAL A 86 12.18 5.85 -2.87
C VAL A 86 11.85 6.91 -3.90
N ASP A 87 12.57 8.04 -3.87
CA ASP A 87 12.37 9.10 -4.83
C ASP A 87 12.83 8.68 -6.25
N PRO A 88 12.28 9.27 -7.32
CA PRO A 88 12.64 8.90 -8.69
C PRO A 88 14.14 9.00 -9.02
N SER A 89 14.90 9.85 -8.32
CA SER A 89 16.35 9.95 -8.53
C SER A 89 17.16 8.86 -7.83
N GLY A 90 16.52 8.07 -6.95
CA GLY A 90 17.18 6.99 -6.21
C GLY A 90 18.12 7.49 -5.12
N ARG A 91 17.96 8.73 -4.66
CA ARG A 91 18.85 9.38 -3.69
C ARG A 91 18.26 9.50 -2.30
N TYR A 92 16.96 9.28 -2.15
CA TYR A 92 16.24 9.46 -0.90
C TYR A 92 15.21 8.35 -0.69
N ALA A 93 15.25 7.74 0.49
CA ALA A 93 14.18 6.89 1.01
C ALA A 93 13.33 7.68 2.00
N LEU A 94 12.02 7.68 1.81
CA LEU A 94 11.06 8.35 2.67
C LEU A 94 10.25 7.30 3.42
N CYS A 95 10.19 7.41 4.75
CA CYS A 95 9.44 6.52 5.64
C CYS A 95 8.30 7.27 6.32
N ALA A 96 7.15 6.63 6.47
CA ALA A 96 6.00 7.13 7.22
C ALA A 96 5.72 6.27 8.46
N TYR A 97 5.27 6.91 9.54
CA TYR A 97 4.96 6.31 10.84
C TYR A 97 3.58 6.78 11.28
N ASN A 98 2.72 5.88 11.78
CA ASN A 98 1.30 6.21 12.02
C ASN A 98 0.98 6.65 13.46
N ALA A 99 1.76 6.23 14.46
CA ALA A 99 1.41 6.42 15.87
C ALA A 99 2.63 6.69 16.75
N PRO A 100 2.89 7.97 17.11
CA PRO A 100 2.25 9.16 16.54
C PRO A 100 2.58 9.33 15.04
N ALA A 101 1.80 10.17 14.34
CA ALA A 101 2.09 10.48 12.94
C ALA A 101 3.48 11.11 12.82
N ASN A 102 4.34 10.53 12.00
CA ASN A 102 5.69 11.03 11.78
C ASN A 102 6.21 10.65 10.37
N LEU A 103 7.33 11.24 9.95
CA LEU A 103 8.10 10.80 8.78
C LEU A 103 9.60 10.91 8.99
N SER A 104 10.38 10.24 8.15
CA SER A 104 11.81 10.47 8.03
C SER A 104 12.26 10.39 6.57
N VAL A 105 13.30 11.13 6.24
CA VAL A 105 13.97 11.08 4.93
C VAL A 105 15.39 10.62 5.16
N HIS A 106 15.83 9.58 4.45
CA HIS A 106 17.16 9.02 4.54
C HIS A 106 17.85 9.18 3.19
N MET A 107 19.13 9.56 3.20
CA MET A 107 19.92 9.53 1.97
C MET A 107 20.10 8.09 1.50
N ILE A 108 20.19 7.90 0.20
CA ILE A 108 20.70 6.69 -0.44
C ILE A 108 22.04 7.08 -1.06
N ARG A 109 23.09 6.37 -0.66
CA ARG A 109 24.45 6.62 -1.14
C ARG A 109 24.56 6.19 -2.62
N PRO A 110 25.55 6.70 -3.39
CA PRO A 110 25.74 6.31 -4.79
C PRO A 110 25.96 4.79 -5.00
N ASP A 111 26.43 4.08 -3.99
CA ASP A 111 26.59 2.62 -3.99
C ASP A 111 25.29 1.85 -3.70
N GLY A 112 24.18 2.55 -3.44
CA GLY A 112 22.86 1.98 -3.13
C GLY A 112 22.60 1.73 -1.64
N ALA A 113 23.59 1.89 -0.76
CA ALA A 113 23.39 1.70 0.68
C ALA A 113 22.55 2.84 1.29
N VAL A 114 21.76 2.53 2.31
CA VAL A 114 21.02 3.55 3.07
C VAL A 114 22.02 4.34 3.93
N GLY A 115 21.95 5.66 3.80
CA GLY A 115 22.77 6.62 4.51
C GLY A 115 22.04 7.29 5.68
N GLU A 116 22.55 8.45 6.07
CA GLU A 116 22.06 9.20 7.21
C GLU A 116 20.64 9.73 7.01
N MET A 117 19.94 9.92 8.13
CA MET A 117 18.64 10.58 8.16
C MET A 117 18.83 12.10 8.04
N MET A 118 18.10 12.70 7.11
CA MET A 118 18.05 14.15 6.91
C MET A 118 17.38 14.85 8.09
N VAL A 119 18.06 15.84 8.65
CA VAL A 119 17.46 16.77 9.62
C VAL A 119 16.57 17.77 8.87
N GLN A 120 15.30 17.86 9.27
CA GLN A 120 14.35 18.80 8.69
C GLN A 120 14.51 20.18 9.35
N GLY A 121 14.41 21.25 8.57
CA GLY A 121 14.65 22.62 9.03
C GLY A 121 13.43 23.32 9.63
N GLU A 122 12.24 22.71 9.57
CA GLU A 122 11.01 23.27 10.10
C GLU A 122 10.11 22.20 10.73
N THR A 123 9.15 22.65 11.53
CA THR A 123 8.09 21.78 12.06
C THR A 123 7.08 21.46 10.96
N LEU A 124 6.99 20.19 10.60
CA LEU A 124 6.05 19.70 9.60
C LEU A 124 4.67 19.40 10.22
N ASP A 125 3.60 19.76 9.52
CA ASP A 125 2.24 19.32 9.85
C ASP A 125 2.03 17.90 9.27
N LEU A 126 2.26 16.91 10.14
CA LEU A 126 2.24 15.49 9.77
C LEU A 126 0.85 14.86 9.88
N GLY A 127 -0.18 15.65 10.20
CA GLY A 127 -1.55 15.18 10.39
C GLY A 127 -1.67 14.09 11.47
N ILE A 128 -2.68 13.23 11.33
CA ILE A 128 -2.97 12.16 12.29
C ILE A 128 -3.06 10.82 11.56
N TYR A 129 -2.40 9.79 12.11
CA TYR A 129 -2.36 8.46 11.53
C TYR A 129 -1.82 8.44 10.09
N ALA A 130 -0.56 8.87 9.91
CA ALA A 130 0.08 8.81 8.61
C ALA A 130 0.17 7.36 8.11
N HIS A 131 -0.27 7.11 6.87
CA HIS A 131 -0.45 5.77 6.34
C HIS A 131 0.42 5.51 5.09
N GLN A 132 0.65 6.52 4.27
CA GLN A 132 1.48 6.39 3.08
C GLN A 132 2.23 7.67 2.79
N ILE A 133 3.48 7.52 2.31
CA ILE A 133 4.29 8.62 1.78
C ILE A 133 4.73 8.30 0.35
N ARG A 134 4.47 9.20 -0.58
CA ARG A 134 4.81 9.07 -2.01
C ARG A 134 5.34 10.38 -2.56
N MET A 135 6.34 10.28 -3.44
CA MET A 135 6.69 11.39 -4.33
C MET A 135 5.54 11.66 -5.30
N MET A 136 5.24 12.94 -5.52
CA MET A 136 4.38 13.35 -6.62
C MET A 136 5.11 13.14 -7.97
N PRO A 137 4.42 12.89 -9.10
CA PRO A 137 5.05 12.54 -10.39
C PRO A 137 6.13 13.52 -10.88
N GLY A 138 6.03 14.81 -10.52
CA GLY A 138 7.03 15.82 -10.87
C GLY A 138 8.29 15.83 -10.00
N GLY A 139 8.38 15.01 -8.96
CA GLY A 139 9.55 14.90 -8.07
C GLY A 139 9.83 16.13 -7.19
N ARG A 140 8.98 17.16 -7.25
CA ARG A 140 9.14 18.45 -6.54
C ARG A 140 8.34 18.54 -5.25
N SER A 141 7.52 17.54 -4.95
CA SER A 141 6.69 17.49 -3.76
C SER A 141 6.41 16.05 -3.36
N VAL A 142 6.00 15.90 -2.11
CA VAL A 142 5.65 14.64 -1.45
C VAL A 142 4.24 14.74 -0.92
N VAL A 143 3.46 13.67 -1.06
CA VAL A 143 2.19 13.53 -0.37
C VAL A 143 2.33 12.50 0.75
N LEU A 144 1.96 12.91 1.96
CA LEU A 144 1.74 12.07 3.13
C LEU A 144 0.23 11.94 3.33
N VAL A 145 -0.27 10.73 3.12
CA VAL A 145 -1.68 10.39 3.35
C VAL A 145 -1.87 10.12 4.83
N THR A 146 -2.77 10.87 5.47
CA THR A 146 -3.06 10.77 6.91
C THR A 146 -4.52 10.39 7.10
N ARG A 147 -4.76 9.22 7.68
CA ARG A 147 -6.09 8.60 7.71
C ARG A 147 -7.03 9.24 8.74
N GLY A 148 -6.47 9.87 9.76
CA GLY A 148 -7.21 10.13 11.00
C GLY A 148 -7.59 8.83 11.71
N ASN A 149 -8.35 8.97 12.79
CA ASN A 149 -8.85 7.87 13.61
C ASN A 149 -10.37 7.97 13.72
N ASP A 150 -11.04 6.82 13.68
CA ASP A 150 -12.45 6.74 14.05
C ASP A 150 -12.68 7.19 15.49
N ALA A 151 -13.86 7.73 15.77
CA ALA A 151 -14.28 7.96 17.15
C ALA A 151 -14.28 6.64 17.93
N SER A 152 -13.96 6.71 19.21
CA SER A 152 -14.08 5.60 20.15
C SER A 152 -14.86 6.05 21.37
N ALA A 153 -15.22 5.09 22.24
CA ALA A 153 -15.84 5.42 23.52
C ALA A 153 -15.00 6.37 24.39
N LYS A 154 -13.68 6.46 24.15
CA LYS A 154 -12.74 7.24 24.98
C LYS A 154 -12.27 8.55 24.34
N LYS A 155 -12.53 8.76 23.04
CA LYS A 155 -11.99 9.90 22.28
C LYS A 155 -12.87 10.21 21.07
N PRO A 156 -13.13 11.50 20.76
CA PRO A 156 -13.76 11.88 19.51
C PRO A 156 -12.91 11.48 18.29
N GLU A 157 -13.53 11.53 17.11
CA GLU A 157 -12.84 11.29 15.85
C GLU A 157 -11.67 12.26 15.66
N ASP A 158 -10.55 11.75 15.11
CA ASP A 158 -9.45 12.58 14.64
C ASP A 158 -9.57 12.84 13.13
N PRO A 159 -9.28 14.06 12.65
CA PRO A 159 -9.36 14.39 11.24
C PRO A 159 -8.33 13.64 10.39
N GLY A 160 -8.74 13.19 9.21
CA GLY A 160 -7.83 12.77 8.14
C GLY A 160 -7.53 13.89 7.14
N ALA A 161 -6.42 13.77 6.43
CA ALA A 161 -5.98 14.73 5.42
C ALA A 161 -4.98 14.13 4.43
N LEU A 162 -4.82 14.77 3.27
CA LEU A 162 -3.62 14.65 2.44
C LEU A 162 -2.70 15.83 2.77
N LYS A 163 -1.53 15.55 3.38
CA LYS A 163 -0.50 16.55 3.64
C LYS A 163 0.48 16.56 2.47
N VAL A 164 0.62 17.69 1.79
CA VAL A 164 1.57 17.87 0.69
C VAL A 164 2.71 18.76 1.16
N PHE A 165 3.93 18.32 0.89
CA PHE A 165 5.15 19.04 1.20
C PHE A 165 5.91 19.37 -0.09
N ASP A 166 6.46 20.58 -0.20
CA ASP A 166 7.50 20.83 -1.19
C ASP A 166 8.73 19.99 -0.85
N PHE A 167 9.40 19.45 -1.85
CA PHE A 167 10.57 18.61 -1.69
C PHE A 167 11.76 19.20 -2.44
N ASN A 168 12.84 19.46 -1.70
CA ASN A 168 14.10 19.93 -2.26
C ASN A 168 15.28 19.20 -1.61
N ARG A 169 15.91 18.29 -2.36
CA ARG A 169 17.14 17.59 -1.95
C ARG A 169 17.05 16.97 -0.54
N GLY A 170 15.93 16.33 -0.23
CA GLY A 170 15.72 15.66 1.06
C GLY A 170 15.10 16.53 2.16
N HIS A 171 14.94 17.83 1.92
CA HIS A 171 14.24 18.74 2.82
C HIS A 171 12.78 18.91 2.37
N LEU A 172 11.89 18.86 3.36
CA LEU A 172 10.45 19.01 3.20
C LEU A 172 10.02 20.37 3.74
N ARG A 173 9.04 20.98 3.09
CA ARG A 173 8.36 22.19 3.58
C ARG A 173 6.84 22.05 3.46
N ASN A 174 6.09 22.45 4.48
CA ASN A 174 4.63 22.45 4.44
C ASN A 174 4.12 23.25 3.22
N ALA A 175 3.25 22.63 2.41
CA ALA A 175 2.70 23.28 1.22
C ALA A 175 1.16 23.24 1.17
N GLN A 176 0.55 22.10 1.48
CA GLN A 176 -0.91 21.95 1.43
C GLN A 176 -1.40 20.95 2.48
N SER A 177 -2.59 21.21 3.03
CA SER A 177 -3.34 20.23 3.82
C SER A 177 -4.76 20.14 3.26
N ILE A 178 -5.11 18.99 2.68
CA ILE A 178 -6.40 18.77 2.03
C ILE A 178 -7.27 17.87 2.90
N ALA A 179 -8.44 18.38 3.26
CA ALA A 179 -9.46 17.65 3.99
C ALA A 179 -10.77 17.70 3.21
N VAL A 180 -11.16 16.57 2.61
CA VAL A 180 -12.35 16.49 1.74
C VAL A 180 -13.62 16.41 2.58
N GLY A 181 -14.70 17.04 2.10
CA GLY A 181 -16.04 16.95 2.71
C GLY A 181 -16.41 18.08 3.67
N GLY A 182 -15.62 19.15 3.75
CA GLY A 182 -16.00 20.40 4.40
C GLY A 182 -16.09 20.38 5.93
N ARG A 183 -15.68 19.29 6.59
CA ARG A 183 -15.73 19.13 8.07
C ARG A 183 -14.35 19.09 8.71
N GLY A 184 -13.38 19.82 8.14
CA GLY A 184 -12.01 19.89 8.67
C GLY A 184 -11.30 18.54 8.76
N GLY A 185 -11.72 17.54 7.97
CA GLY A 185 -11.14 16.19 7.94
C GLY A 185 -11.93 15.14 8.71
N LEU A 186 -12.98 15.55 9.44
CA LEU A 186 -13.89 14.62 10.12
C LEU A 186 -14.76 13.87 9.11
N GLY A 187 -14.69 12.55 9.18
CA GLY A 187 -15.24 11.60 8.24
C GLY A 187 -14.49 11.55 6.92
N TYR A 188 -13.19 11.93 6.89
CA TYR A 188 -12.30 11.71 5.74
C TYR A 188 -11.18 10.75 6.15
N GLY A 189 -11.11 9.59 5.49
CA GLY A 189 -10.25 8.47 5.88
C GLY A 189 -9.30 7.98 4.80
N PRO A 190 -8.50 8.85 4.17
CA PRO A 190 -7.65 8.45 3.06
C PRO A 190 -6.56 7.49 3.55
N ARG A 191 -6.14 6.59 2.67
CA ARG A 191 -5.19 5.54 3.03
C ARG A 191 -3.99 5.52 2.10
N HIS A 192 -4.22 5.24 0.83
CA HIS A 192 -3.19 5.18 -0.20
C HIS A 192 -3.60 6.06 -1.39
N VAL A 193 -2.60 6.53 -2.13
CA VAL A 193 -2.68 7.30 -3.36
C VAL A 193 -1.78 6.67 -4.41
N ASP A 194 -2.23 6.69 -5.65
CA ASP A 194 -1.40 6.41 -6.82
C ASP A 194 -1.71 7.37 -7.97
N PHE A 195 -0.82 7.44 -8.96
CA PHE A 195 -0.86 8.49 -9.97
C PHE A 195 -1.03 7.94 -11.37
N HIS A 196 -1.77 8.66 -12.21
CA HIS A 196 -1.80 8.33 -13.63
C HIS A 196 -0.41 8.54 -14.27
N PRO A 197 0.10 7.60 -15.10
CA PRO A 197 1.46 7.70 -15.64
C PRO A 197 1.67 8.86 -16.63
N HIS A 198 0.58 9.36 -17.23
CA HIS A 198 0.64 10.37 -18.30
C HIS A 198 -0.27 11.59 -18.12
N LEU A 199 -1.19 11.55 -17.16
CA LEU A 199 -2.19 12.60 -16.96
C LEU A 199 -2.00 13.19 -15.57
N PRO A 200 -2.30 14.47 -15.35
CA PRO A 200 -2.13 15.13 -14.07
C PRO A 200 -3.26 14.72 -13.11
N LEU A 201 -3.24 13.46 -12.67
CA LEU A 201 -4.27 12.84 -11.84
C LEU A 201 -3.67 12.03 -10.71
N ALA A 202 -4.27 12.17 -9.54
CA ALA A 202 -4.06 11.33 -8.37
C ALA A 202 -5.35 10.61 -8.01
N TYR A 203 -5.23 9.33 -7.71
CA TYR A 203 -6.31 8.46 -7.28
C TYR A 203 -6.08 8.08 -5.83
N VAL A 204 -7.03 8.39 -4.95
CA VAL A 204 -6.92 8.17 -3.51
C VAL A 204 -7.92 7.11 -3.09
N ALA A 205 -7.41 6.01 -2.53
CA ALA A 205 -8.17 5.00 -1.84
C ALA A 205 -8.54 5.53 -0.44
N VAL A 206 -9.84 5.67 -0.17
CA VAL A 206 -10.37 6.23 1.06
C VAL A 206 -10.97 5.11 1.90
N GLU A 207 -10.16 4.63 2.85
CA GLU A 207 -10.35 3.38 3.59
C GLU A 207 -11.67 3.34 4.36
N ARG A 208 -11.98 4.40 5.11
CA ARG A 208 -13.12 4.43 6.05
C ARG A 208 -14.47 4.59 5.34
N GLN A 209 -14.45 4.89 4.05
CA GLN A 209 -15.62 5.23 3.23
C GLN A 209 -15.86 4.21 2.12
N ASN A 210 -14.95 3.26 1.91
CA ASN A 210 -14.95 2.35 0.76
C ASN A 210 -15.03 3.08 -0.59
N GLN A 211 -14.26 4.17 -0.71
CA GLN A 211 -14.32 5.06 -1.86
C GLN A 211 -12.99 5.21 -2.58
N LEU A 212 -13.09 5.58 -3.86
CA LEU A 212 -12.04 6.06 -4.71
C LEU A 212 -12.29 7.54 -5.02
N HIS A 213 -11.36 8.41 -4.63
CA HIS A 213 -11.39 9.84 -4.94
C HIS A 213 -10.40 10.14 -6.06
N THR A 214 -10.79 10.93 -7.06
CA THR A 214 -9.93 11.37 -8.16
C THR A 214 -9.66 12.86 -8.04
N HIS A 215 -8.41 13.24 -7.84
CA HIS A 215 -7.97 14.63 -7.75
C HIS A 215 -7.15 15.01 -9.00
N ARG A 216 -7.33 16.25 -9.47
CA ARG A 216 -6.41 16.86 -10.44
C ARG A 216 -5.10 17.23 -9.75
N ILE A 217 -3.98 17.03 -10.45
CA ILE A 217 -2.67 17.56 -10.05
C ILE A 217 -2.53 18.96 -10.67
N LEU A 218 -2.29 19.95 -9.83
CA LEU A 218 -2.11 21.35 -10.22
C LEU A 218 -0.65 21.74 -9.93
N GLY A 219 0.22 21.57 -10.94
CA GLY A 219 1.66 21.75 -10.77
C GLY A 219 2.26 20.71 -9.81
N ALA A 220 2.77 21.16 -8.66
CA ALA A 220 3.32 20.29 -7.62
C ALA A 220 2.28 19.92 -6.53
N HIS A 221 1.02 20.32 -6.68
CA HIS A 221 -0.01 20.20 -5.65
C HIS A 221 -1.25 19.45 -6.17
N LEU A 222 -2.22 19.23 -5.29
CA LEU A 222 -3.49 18.57 -5.64
C LEU A 222 -4.63 19.59 -5.58
N ALA A 223 -5.61 19.47 -6.47
CA ALA A 223 -6.87 20.17 -6.31
C ALA A 223 -7.52 19.75 -4.97
N PRO A 224 -8.01 20.71 -4.16
CA PRO A 224 -8.53 20.41 -2.82
C PRO A 224 -9.79 19.53 -2.87
N GLU A 225 -10.66 19.76 -3.84
CA GLU A 225 -11.85 18.94 -4.05
C GLU A 225 -11.58 17.85 -5.10
N PRO A 226 -12.07 16.61 -4.88
CA PRO A 226 -12.01 15.57 -5.89
C PRO A 226 -12.95 15.91 -7.05
N GLU A 227 -12.48 15.68 -8.27
CA GLU A 227 -13.29 15.79 -9.49
C GLU A 227 -14.30 14.64 -9.61
N ARG A 228 -13.98 13.48 -9.02
CA ARG A 228 -14.87 12.31 -9.00
C ARG A 228 -14.69 11.47 -7.74
N ILE A 229 -15.79 11.02 -7.18
CA ILE A 229 -15.85 10.06 -6.08
C ILE A 229 -16.66 8.84 -6.56
N LEU A 230 -16.13 7.63 -6.39
CA LEU A 230 -16.82 6.37 -6.69
C LEU A 230 -16.70 5.41 -5.52
N SER A 231 -17.70 4.55 -5.33
CA SER A 231 -17.59 3.42 -4.40
C SER A 231 -16.78 2.28 -5.03
N THR A 232 -15.96 1.60 -4.23
CA THR A 232 -15.19 0.42 -4.65
C THR A 232 -15.97 -0.88 -4.45
N THR A 233 -16.99 -0.86 -3.61
CA THR A 233 -17.86 -1.99 -3.26
C THR A 233 -19.30 -1.51 -3.07
N ASP A 234 -20.25 -2.44 -3.11
CA ASP A 234 -21.64 -2.18 -2.74
C ASP A 234 -21.87 -2.40 -1.23
N GLN A 235 -20.85 -2.89 -0.50
CA GLN A 235 -20.90 -3.06 0.94
C GLN A 235 -20.62 -1.74 1.68
N PRO A 236 -21.41 -1.41 2.72
CA PRO A 236 -21.10 -0.27 3.57
C PRO A 236 -19.77 -0.51 4.35
N PRO A 237 -19.13 0.56 4.87
CA PRO A 237 -17.93 0.42 5.70
C PRO A 237 -18.13 -0.51 6.90
N GLN A 238 -19.32 -0.48 7.50
CA GLN A 238 -19.77 -1.43 8.50
C GLN A 238 -21.22 -1.82 8.20
N ASP A 239 -21.51 -3.12 8.18
CA ASP A 239 -22.87 -3.61 7.98
C ASP A 239 -23.71 -3.59 9.28
N ALA A 240 -25.00 -3.90 9.16
CA ALA A 240 -25.92 -3.92 10.31
C ALA A 240 -25.56 -4.98 11.38
N LYS A 241 -24.69 -5.95 11.04
CA LYS A 241 -24.21 -7.01 11.94
C LYS A 241 -22.82 -6.67 12.52
N GLY A 242 -22.28 -5.50 12.19
CA GLY A 242 -20.98 -5.03 12.66
C GLY A 242 -19.79 -5.52 11.84
N ALA A 243 -19.99 -6.29 10.76
CA ALA A 243 -18.90 -6.72 9.89
C ALA A 243 -18.34 -5.52 9.12
N THR A 244 -17.02 -5.45 9.01
CA THR A 244 -16.33 -4.27 8.45
C THR A 244 -15.72 -4.58 7.08
N THR A 245 -15.85 -3.62 6.18
CA THR A 245 -15.14 -3.60 4.89
C THR A 245 -14.33 -2.32 4.82
N LEU A 246 -13.05 -2.44 4.48
CA LEU A 246 -12.09 -1.34 4.43
C LEU A 246 -11.32 -1.37 3.12
N VAL A 247 -11.32 -0.26 2.38
CA VAL A 247 -10.44 -0.13 1.20
C VAL A 247 -8.96 -0.23 1.59
N GLY A 248 -8.17 -0.87 0.73
CA GLY A 248 -6.78 -1.23 0.95
C GLY A 248 -5.83 -0.52 -0.01
N ALA A 249 -5.07 -1.32 -0.75
CA ALA A 249 -4.07 -0.81 -1.69
C ALA A 249 -4.73 -0.30 -2.97
N ILE A 250 -4.00 0.56 -3.69
CA ILE A 250 -4.41 1.14 -4.97
C ILE A 250 -3.20 1.17 -5.90
N HIS A 251 -3.39 0.73 -7.14
CA HIS A 251 -2.35 0.78 -8.16
C HIS A 251 -2.95 1.08 -9.54
N VAL A 252 -2.37 2.04 -10.25
CA VAL A 252 -2.68 2.32 -11.65
C VAL A 252 -1.86 1.38 -12.52
N HIS A 253 -2.49 0.82 -13.55
CA HIS A 253 -1.80 0.02 -14.55
C HIS A 253 -0.68 0.85 -15.21
N PRO A 254 0.53 0.30 -15.50
CA PRO A 254 1.65 1.05 -16.09
C PRO A 254 1.32 1.86 -17.36
N ARG A 255 0.40 1.35 -18.19
CA ARG A 255 -0.14 2.03 -19.39
C ARG A 255 -1.24 3.08 -19.13
N GLY A 256 -1.71 3.26 -17.90
CA GLY A 256 -2.73 4.25 -17.54
C GLY A 256 -4.16 3.97 -18.02
N HIS A 257 -4.48 2.76 -18.50
CA HIS A 257 -5.83 2.44 -18.99
C HIS A 257 -6.75 1.82 -17.92
N ALA A 258 -6.18 1.36 -16.80
CA ALA A 258 -6.93 0.72 -15.72
C ALA A 258 -6.35 1.07 -14.35
N LEU A 259 -7.18 0.97 -13.33
CA LEU A 259 -6.87 1.20 -11.92
C LEU A 259 -7.48 0.10 -11.07
N TYR A 260 -6.73 -0.37 -10.09
CA TYR A 260 -7.14 -1.46 -9.20
C TYR A 260 -7.17 -0.97 -7.76
N VAL A 261 -8.19 -1.37 -7.01
CA VAL A 261 -8.33 -1.04 -5.58
C VAL A 261 -8.73 -2.30 -4.82
N SER A 262 -8.02 -2.65 -3.75
CA SER A 262 -8.44 -3.78 -2.90
C SER A 262 -9.50 -3.36 -1.88
N ASN A 263 -10.51 -4.19 -1.69
CA ASN A 263 -11.39 -4.17 -0.53
C ASN A 263 -10.89 -5.24 0.46
N ARG A 264 -11.03 -5.00 1.76
CA ARG A 264 -10.53 -5.90 2.81
C ARG A 264 -11.57 -6.09 3.89
N ALA A 265 -11.79 -7.33 4.27
CA ALA A 265 -12.58 -7.71 5.42
C ALA A 265 -11.97 -8.93 6.10
N SER A 266 -11.88 -8.90 7.42
CA SER A 266 -11.36 -10.02 8.21
C SER A 266 -11.86 -10.05 9.64
N SER A 267 -12.89 -9.25 9.97
CA SER A 267 -13.57 -9.39 11.25
C SER A 267 -14.14 -10.80 11.37
N THR A 268 -14.12 -11.33 12.59
CA THR A 268 -14.69 -12.64 12.92
C THR A 268 -15.84 -12.51 13.90
N VAL A 269 -16.78 -13.45 13.85
CA VAL A 269 -17.84 -13.64 14.87
C VAL A 269 -17.71 -15.05 15.43
N GLU A 270 -18.13 -15.24 16.68
CA GLU A 270 -18.22 -16.56 17.28
C GLU A 270 -19.52 -17.27 16.85
N VAL A 271 -19.38 -18.46 16.28
CA VAL A 271 -20.47 -19.37 15.93
C VAL A 271 -20.08 -20.75 16.46
N ASP A 272 -20.91 -21.33 17.32
CA ASP A 272 -20.69 -22.67 17.91
C ASP A 272 -19.29 -22.84 18.53
N GLY A 273 -18.82 -21.83 19.25
CA GLY A 273 -17.50 -21.82 19.91
C GLY A 273 -16.31 -21.61 18.96
N ARG A 274 -16.54 -21.29 17.68
CA ARG A 274 -15.49 -21.06 16.68
C ARG A 274 -15.54 -19.62 16.17
N LYS A 275 -14.37 -18.96 16.09
CA LYS A 275 -14.22 -17.68 15.40
C LYS A 275 -14.17 -17.91 13.89
N VAL A 276 -15.15 -17.38 13.18
CA VAL A 276 -15.31 -17.54 11.73
C VAL A 276 -15.55 -16.18 11.07
N PHE A 277 -15.32 -16.09 9.77
CA PHE A 277 -15.49 -14.83 9.04
C PHE A 277 -16.87 -14.18 9.26
N ALA A 278 -16.85 -12.88 9.56
CA ALA A 278 -18.04 -12.10 9.87
C ALA A 278 -18.87 -11.73 8.63
N GLY A 279 -18.23 -11.66 7.46
CA GLY A 279 -18.77 -10.99 6.28
C GLY A 279 -17.95 -9.74 5.93
N GLY A 280 -18.34 -9.09 4.84
CA GLY A 280 -17.63 -7.97 4.23
C GLY A 280 -17.00 -8.35 2.88
N ASP A 281 -16.41 -7.36 2.21
CA ASP A 281 -15.85 -7.50 0.86
C ASP A 281 -14.32 -7.63 0.88
N ASN A 282 -13.81 -8.64 0.17
CA ASN A 282 -12.37 -8.86 -0.05
C ASN A 282 -11.96 -8.73 -1.53
N SER A 283 -12.84 -8.21 -2.39
CA SER A 283 -12.62 -8.11 -3.83
C SER A 283 -11.48 -7.17 -4.23
N ILE A 284 -10.98 -7.37 -5.45
CA ILE A 284 -10.26 -6.33 -6.19
C ILE A 284 -11.28 -5.62 -7.10
N ALA A 285 -11.51 -4.34 -6.84
CA ALA A 285 -12.29 -3.47 -7.72
C ALA A 285 -11.42 -3.00 -8.88
N VAL A 286 -11.91 -3.15 -10.11
CA VAL A 286 -11.24 -2.76 -11.35
C VAL A 286 -11.98 -1.60 -11.98
N PHE A 287 -11.27 -0.51 -12.22
CA PHE A 287 -11.78 0.65 -12.90
C PHE A 287 -11.10 0.80 -14.26
N ALA A 288 -11.89 0.90 -15.33
CA ALA A 288 -11.39 1.37 -16.61
C ALA A 288 -11.21 2.89 -16.55
N LEU A 289 -10.08 3.39 -17.06
CA LEU A 289 -9.77 4.82 -17.08
C LEU A 289 -10.05 5.38 -18.48
N HIS A 290 -10.87 6.43 -18.54
CA HIS A 290 -11.18 7.06 -19.81
C HIS A 290 -9.89 7.64 -20.45
N PRO A 291 -9.57 7.32 -21.71
CA PRO A 291 -8.23 7.54 -22.28
C PRO A 291 -7.79 9.02 -22.36
N ARG A 292 -8.74 9.96 -22.46
CA ARG A 292 -8.43 11.39 -22.50
C ARG A 292 -8.48 12.08 -21.14
N THR A 293 -9.43 11.68 -20.30
CA THR A 293 -9.73 12.41 -19.06
C THR A 293 -9.17 11.74 -17.83
N GLY A 294 -8.79 10.47 -17.94
CA GLY A 294 -8.37 9.58 -16.85
C GLY A 294 -9.45 9.30 -15.82
N LEU A 295 -10.71 9.68 -16.07
CA LEU A 295 -11.78 9.46 -15.11
C LEU A 295 -12.15 7.97 -15.03
N PRO A 296 -12.25 7.40 -13.82
CA PRO A 296 -12.53 6.00 -13.62
C PRO A 296 -14.01 5.66 -13.87
N THR A 297 -14.24 4.43 -14.32
CA THR A 297 -15.54 3.75 -14.33
C THR A 297 -15.34 2.33 -13.81
N LEU A 298 -16.10 1.91 -12.79
CA LEU A 298 -16.02 0.55 -12.26
C LEU A 298 -16.52 -0.44 -13.33
N VAL A 299 -15.70 -1.44 -13.67
CA VAL A 299 -16.02 -2.45 -14.70
C VAL A 299 -16.03 -3.88 -14.17
N GLN A 300 -15.40 -4.13 -13.02
CA GLN A 300 -15.34 -5.46 -12.42
C GLN A 300 -15.10 -5.36 -10.92
N ARG A 301 -15.62 -6.34 -10.18
CA ARG A 301 -15.14 -6.72 -8.85
C ARG A 301 -14.84 -8.21 -8.91
N ILE A 302 -13.62 -8.59 -8.57
CA ILE A 302 -13.20 -9.99 -8.65
C ILE A 302 -12.76 -10.52 -7.29
N ASP A 303 -13.18 -11.73 -6.95
CA ASP A 303 -12.80 -12.41 -5.72
C ASP A 303 -11.36 -12.96 -5.83
N PRO A 304 -10.45 -12.53 -4.94
CA PRO A 304 -9.11 -13.08 -4.85
C PRO A 304 -9.04 -14.43 -4.16
N ARG A 305 -10.14 -15.02 -3.69
CA ARG A 305 -10.15 -16.32 -3.01
C ARG A 305 -9.27 -16.32 -1.76
N GLY A 306 -9.27 -15.21 -1.05
CA GLY A 306 -8.45 -14.98 0.13
C GLY A 306 -8.94 -13.77 0.92
N PHE A 307 -8.51 -13.66 2.16
CA PHE A 307 -9.03 -12.66 3.11
C PHE A 307 -7.98 -11.61 3.46
N HIS A 308 -8.47 -10.40 3.72
CA HIS A 308 -7.68 -9.22 4.07
C HIS A 308 -6.58 -8.93 3.05
N ILE A 309 -6.95 -8.54 1.82
CA ILE A 309 -5.97 -8.20 0.77
C ILE A 309 -5.24 -6.89 1.09
N ARG A 310 -4.22 -6.99 1.95
CA ARG A 310 -3.48 -5.85 2.50
C ARG A 310 -2.68 -5.11 1.44
N SER A 311 -2.10 -5.86 0.52
CA SER A 311 -1.29 -5.35 -0.59
C SER A 311 -1.48 -6.22 -1.84
N PHE A 312 -1.22 -5.64 -2.99
CA PHE A 312 -1.12 -6.35 -4.25
C PHE A 312 -0.08 -5.66 -5.13
N ALA A 313 0.38 -6.32 -6.17
CA ALA A 313 1.36 -5.77 -7.09
C ALA A 313 0.99 -6.09 -8.54
N ILE A 314 1.35 -5.19 -9.44
CA ILE A 314 1.24 -5.36 -10.88
C ILE A 314 2.64 -5.66 -11.41
N SER A 315 2.77 -6.62 -12.32
CA SER A 315 4.04 -6.91 -12.97
C SER A 315 4.51 -5.70 -13.79
N PRO A 316 5.83 -5.47 -13.94
CA PRO A 316 6.33 -4.31 -14.70
C PRO A 316 5.83 -4.23 -16.14
N ASP A 317 5.56 -5.38 -16.77
CA ASP A 317 4.97 -5.48 -18.12
C ASP A 317 3.45 -5.22 -18.17
N GLY A 318 2.81 -5.06 -17.00
CA GLY A 318 1.37 -4.84 -16.86
C GLY A 318 0.49 -6.06 -17.15
N ARG A 319 1.06 -7.26 -17.30
CA ARG A 319 0.30 -8.44 -17.74
C ARG A 319 -0.30 -9.26 -16.60
N MET A 320 0.15 -9.04 -15.38
CA MET A 320 -0.26 -9.83 -14.23
C MET A 320 -0.43 -8.98 -12.97
N LEU A 321 -1.37 -9.39 -12.14
CA LEU A 321 -1.57 -8.86 -10.79
C LEU A 321 -1.44 -10.00 -9.79
N ALA A 322 -0.70 -9.77 -8.70
CA ALA A 322 -0.61 -10.68 -7.55
C ALA A 322 -1.21 -10.00 -6.31
N ALA A 323 -2.31 -10.55 -5.79
CA ALA A 323 -2.98 -10.08 -4.58
C ALA A 323 -2.58 -10.93 -3.37
N ALA A 324 -2.11 -10.30 -2.30
CA ALA A 324 -1.69 -10.99 -1.09
C ALA A 324 -2.80 -11.00 -0.04
N SER A 325 -3.38 -12.17 0.21
CA SER A 325 -4.22 -12.41 1.40
C SER A 325 -3.34 -12.54 2.63
N MET A 326 -3.67 -11.76 3.66
CA MET A 326 -2.79 -11.56 4.81
C MET A 326 -2.95 -12.62 5.90
N VAL A 327 -4.13 -13.24 6.01
CA VAL A 327 -4.48 -14.11 7.13
C VAL A 327 -5.13 -15.41 6.66
N ASP A 328 -4.93 -16.47 7.44
CA ASP A 328 -5.76 -17.67 7.37
C ASP A 328 -7.14 -17.35 7.94
N MET A 329 -8.22 -17.80 7.29
CA MET A 329 -9.59 -17.47 7.69
C MET A 329 -10.47 -18.72 7.81
N PRO A 330 -10.92 -19.06 9.03
CA PRO A 330 -11.95 -20.08 9.24
C PRO A 330 -13.30 -19.65 8.67
N LEU A 331 -14.00 -20.57 8.00
CA LEU A 331 -15.29 -20.30 7.37
C LEU A 331 -16.47 -20.86 8.18
N ARG A 332 -17.65 -20.23 8.04
CA ARG A 332 -18.89 -20.64 8.71
C ARG A 332 -19.33 -22.05 8.32
N GLU A 333 -19.22 -22.38 7.04
CA GLU A 333 -19.60 -23.70 6.49
C GLU A 333 -18.60 -24.81 6.86
N GLY A 334 -17.53 -24.49 7.59
CA GLY A 334 -16.42 -25.39 7.88
C GLY A 334 -15.21 -25.15 6.96
N GLY A 335 -14.07 -25.71 7.34
CA GLY A 335 -12.80 -25.49 6.64
C GLY A 335 -12.14 -24.15 6.95
N MET A 336 -11.07 -23.86 6.20
CA MET A 336 -10.23 -22.69 6.35
C MET A 336 -9.71 -22.26 4.97
N THR A 337 -9.74 -20.96 4.68
CA THR A 337 -9.03 -20.40 3.53
C THR A 337 -7.68 -19.89 4.00
N PRO A 338 -6.55 -20.50 3.58
CA PRO A 338 -5.24 -20.04 4.00
C PRO A 338 -4.90 -18.67 3.38
N ALA A 339 -3.95 -17.96 3.97
CA ALA A 339 -3.24 -16.85 3.35
C ALA A 339 -2.48 -17.32 2.09
N GLY A 340 -1.89 -16.36 1.36
CA GLY A 340 -1.20 -16.65 0.12
C GLY A 340 -1.33 -15.57 -0.94
N PHE A 341 -0.97 -15.92 -2.18
CA PHE A 341 -0.96 -15.03 -3.33
C PHE A 341 -1.93 -15.49 -4.40
N SER A 342 -2.87 -14.62 -4.77
CA SER A 342 -3.80 -14.86 -5.86
C SER A 342 -3.30 -14.15 -7.10
N LEU A 343 -3.04 -14.94 -8.14
CA LEU A 343 -2.48 -14.48 -9.40
C LEU A 343 -3.60 -14.28 -10.41
N PHE A 344 -3.57 -13.14 -11.08
CA PHE A 344 -4.52 -12.77 -12.12
C PHE A 344 -3.80 -12.35 -13.37
N ARG A 345 -4.27 -12.80 -14.54
CA ARG A 345 -3.92 -12.18 -15.81
C ARG A 345 -4.68 -10.86 -15.93
N ILE A 346 -3.98 -9.82 -16.34
CA ILE A 346 -4.58 -8.55 -16.75
C ILE A 346 -4.85 -8.65 -18.26
N LEU A 347 -6.13 -8.53 -18.64
CA LEU A 347 -6.55 -8.51 -20.04
C LEU A 347 -6.30 -7.14 -20.69
N PRO A 348 -6.32 -7.04 -22.04
CA PRO A 348 -6.08 -5.78 -22.73
C PRO A 348 -7.03 -4.63 -22.37
N ASP A 349 -8.24 -4.93 -21.89
CA ASP A 349 -9.22 -3.96 -21.41
C ASP A 349 -9.02 -3.58 -19.92
N GLY A 350 -8.02 -4.17 -19.26
CA GLY A 350 -7.70 -3.96 -17.86
C GLY A 350 -8.40 -4.91 -16.89
N THR A 351 -9.39 -5.69 -17.33
CA THR A 351 -10.08 -6.65 -16.46
C THR A 351 -9.15 -7.79 -16.04
N LEU A 352 -9.49 -8.42 -14.92
CA LEU A 352 -8.70 -9.49 -14.30
C LEU A 352 -9.35 -10.84 -14.58
N VAL A 353 -8.52 -11.82 -14.93
CA VAL A 353 -8.88 -13.23 -14.98
C VAL A 353 -8.05 -13.98 -13.95
N PHE A 354 -8.74 -14.63 -12.99
CA PHE A 354 -8.08 -15.46 -12.00
C PHE A 354 -7.33 -16.61 -12.67
N LEU A 355 -6.05 -16.77 -12.33
CA LEU A 355 -5.22 -17.87 -12.81
C LEU A 355 -5.15 -18.99 -11.77
N ARG A 356 -4.60 -18.67 -10.61
CA ARG A 356 -4.40 -19.61 -9.50
C ARG A 356 -4.09 -18.88 -8.21
N LYS A 357 -4.20 -19.60 -7.11
CA LYS A 357 -3.74 -19.15 -5.79
C LYS A 357 -2.57 -20.02 -5.36
N ILE A 358 -1.55 -19.38 -4.78
CA ILE A 358 -0.42 -20.02 -4.14
C ILE A 358 -0.63 -19.87 -2.65
N ASP A 359 -1.06 -20.95 -2.00
CA ASP A 359 -1.29 -20.95 -0.56
C ASP A 359 0.03 -20.81 0.20
N THR A 360 0.00 -19.99 1.23
CA THR A 360 1.10 -19.82 2.17
C THR A 360 0.45 -19.69 3.55
N PRO A 361 0.02 -20.81 4.15
CA PRO A 361 -0.63 -20.78 5.46
C PRO A 361 0.27 -20.09 6.49
N VAL A 362 -0.30 -19.16 7.24
CA VAL A 362 0.44 -18.34 8.21
C VAL A 362 0.11 -18.66 9.67
N GLY A 363 -0.95 -19.44 9.93
CA GLY A 363 -1.41 -19.73 11.27
C GLY A 363 -1.80 -18.46 12.02
N GLN A 364 -1.07 -18.13 13.08
CA GLN A 364 -1.28 -16.90 13.86
C GLN A 364 -0.45 -15.71 13.36
N GLU A 365 0.47 -15.93 12.42
CA GLU A 365 1.26 -14.90 11.78
C GLU A 365 0.48 -14.19 10.66
N ALA A 366 1.12 -13.25 9.96
CA ALA A 366 0.51 -12.53 8.85
C ALA A 366 1.44 -12.36 7.65
N GLN A 367 0.89 -12.54 6.45
CA GLN A 367 1.56 -12.18 5.20
C GLN A 367 1.32 -10.70 4.89
N PHE A 368 2.28 -9.85 5.26
CA PHE A 368 2.03 -8.41 5.29
C PHE A 368 2.21 -7.68 3.95
N TRP A 369 3.10 -8.15 3.08
CA TRP A 369 3.56 -7.42 1.89
C TRP A 369 3.79 -8.32 0.68
N THR A 370 3.62 -7.76 -0.52
CA THR A 370 3.91 -8.41 -1.80
C THR A 370 4.46 -7.41 -2.83
N ALA A 371 5.31 -7.90 -3.74
CA ALA A 371 5.70 -7.20 -4.96
C ALA A 371 6.01 -8.17 -6.10
N ILE A 372 6.02 -7.63 -7.31
CA ILE A 372 6.59 -8.26 -8.50
C ILE A 372 7.68 -7.32 -8.99
N LEU A 373 8.92 -7.79 -9.04
CA LEU A 373 10.08 -6.99 -9.44
C LEU A 373 10.69 -7.57 -10.72
N PRO A 374 11.20 -6.72 -11.63
CA PRO A 374 12.01 -7.22 -12.73
C PRO A 374 13.29 -7.84 -12.16
N VAL A 375 13.75 -8.93 -12.76
CA VAL A 375 15.03 -9.53 -12.43
C VAL A 375 16.09 -8.91 -13.35
N PRO A 376 17.18 -8.34 -12.80
CA PRO A 376 18.31 -7.90 -13.62
C PRO A 376 18.85 -9.07 -14.47
N ALA A 377 19.14 -8.78 -15.73
CA ALA A 377 19.63 -9.77 -16.71
C ALA A 377 20.96 -10.43 -16.30
#